data_AF-A0A1E7YN74-F1
#
_entry.id   AF-A0A1E7YN74-F1
#
_cell.length_a   1.000
_cell.length_b   1.000
_cell.length_c   1.000
_cell.angle_alpha   90.00
_cell.angle_beta   90.00
_cell.angle_gamma   90.00
#
_symmetry.space_group_name_H-M   'P 1'
#
loop_
_entity.id
_entity.type
_entity.pdbx_description
1 polymer ?
#
loop_
_entity_poly.entity_id
_entity_poly.type
_entity_poly.pdbx_seq_one_letter_code
_entity_poly.pdbx_strand_id
1 'polypeptide(L)'
;MIAFLRGHILERHPPWLWLEVNGIGYELEMPLSAFFQLPADGAALTLHTHLVVREDAHLLYGFRERAERDIFRQLIKVSGIGGKVALACLSGMDVEQLRAALRDGDVRRLTAIPGVGARTAERLIVELRDKLASGSVGATPVAGDPRQEAIAALQSLGYKATDASQALAGLDPGLSVEELIRQGLKTLARH
;
A
#
# COMPACT_ATOMS: atom_id res chain seq x y z
N MET A 1 -14.46 -3.25 1.22
CA MET A 1 -13.27 -2.56 0.67
C MET A 1 -13.10 -2.97 -0.79
N ILE A 2 -12.98 -2.02 -1.72
CA ILE A 2 -12.73 -2.30 -3.14
C ILE A 2 -11.21 -2.42 -3.31
N ALA A 3 -10.71 -3.62 -3.60
CA ALA A 3 -9.27 -3.91 -3.63
C ALA A 3 -8.62 -3.70 -5.02
N PHE A 4 -9.40 -3.96 -6.07
CA PHE A 4 -9.07 -3.70 -7.46
C PHE A 4 -10.36 -3.55 -8.26
N LEU A 5 -10.25 -2.96 -9.45
CA LEU A 5 -11.29 -2.95 -10.47
C LEU A 5 -10.69 -3.43 -11.79
N ARG A 6 -11.48 -4.16 -12.57
CA ARG A 6 -11.13 -4.59 -13.93
C ARG A 6 -12.26 -4.20 -14.86
N GLY A 7 -11.95 -3.41 -15.88
CA GLY A 7 -12.96 -2.83 -16.77
C GLY A 7 -12.35 -2.08 -17.94
N HIS A 8 -13.11 -1.19 -18.54
CA HIS A 8 -12.72 -0.37 -19.69
C HIS A 8 -12.70 1.10 -19.32
N ILE A 9 -11.76 1.86 -19.89
CA ILE A 9 -11.72 3.31 -19.72
C ILE A 9 -12.91 3.91 -20.47
N LEU A 10 -13.78 4.60 -19.72
CA LEU A 10 -14.95 5.30 -20.24
C LEU A 10 -14.60 6.75 -20.60
N GLU A 11 -14.02 7.50 -19.65
CA GLU A 11 -13.63 8.90 -19.82
C GLU A 11 -12.37 9.26 -19.02
N ARG A 12 -11.68 10.32 -19.45
CA ARG A 12 -10.45 10.84 -18.86
C ARG A 12 -10.58 12.31 -18.50
N HIS A 13 -10.47 12.62 -17.21
CA HIS A 13 -10.53 13.99 -16.68
C HIS A 13 -9.42 14.17 -15.65
N PRO A 14 -8.13 14.32 -16.02
CA PRO A 14 -7.02 14.31 -15.06
C PRO A 14 -7.27 15.23 -13.84
N PRO A 15 -7.10 14.75 -12.59
CA PRO A 15 -6.57 13.43 -12.20
C PRO A 15 -7.62 12.30 -12.10
N TRP A 16 -8.88 12.56 -12.45
CA TRP A 16 -9.99 11.60 -12.44
C TRP A 16 -10.00 10.70 -13.70
N LEU A 17 -10.22 9.42 -13.47
CA LEU A 17 -10.46 8.39 -14.48
C LEU A 17 -11.82 7.77 -14.23
N TRP A 18 -12.66 7.70 -15.27
CA TRP A 18 -13.91 6.96 -15.20
C TRP A 18 -13.72 5.58 -15.83
N LEU A 19 -13.92 4.54 -15.03
CA LEU A 19 -13.77 3.15 -15.42
C LEU A 19 -15.14 2.45 -15.38
N GLU A 20 -15.55 1.87 -16.50
CA GLU A 20 -16.76 1.06 -16.58
C GLU A 20 -16.45 -0.41 -16.28
N VAL A 21 -17.18 -0.99 -15.32
CA VAL A 21 -17.08 -2.38 -14.91
C VAL A 21 -18.48 -3.00 -14.94
N ASN A 22 -18.76 -3.79 -15.99
CA ASN A 22 -20.03 -4.49 -16.19
C ASN A 22 -21.26 -3.57 -16.07
N GLY A 23 -21.20 -2.40 -16.71
CA GLY A 23 -22.25 -1.39 -16.73
C GLY A 23 -22.23 -0.40 -15.56
N ILE A 24 -21.29 -0.52 -14.63
CA ILE A 24 -21.14 0.41 -13.48
C ILE A 24 -19.93 1.31 -13.71
N GLY A 25 -20.15 2.63 -13.74
CA GLY A 25 -19.09 3.63 -13.81
C GLY A 25 -18.49 3.91 -12.42
N TYR A 26 -17.18 3.75 -12.30
CA TYR A 26 -16.40 4.13 -11.12
C TYR A 26 -15.55 5.35 -11.46
N GLU A 27 -15.64 6.39 -10.65
CA GLU A 27 -14.68 7.51 -10.68
C GLU A 27 -13.49 7.20 -9.76
N LEU A 28 -12.28 7.29 -10.29
CA LEU A 28 -11.04 7.08 -9.55
C LEU A 28 -10.13 8.29 -9.68
N GLU A 29 -9.51 8.73 -8.59
CA GLU A 29 -8.35 9.65 -8.64
C GLU A 29 -7.05 8.86 -8.72
N MET A 30 -6.13 9.25 -9.60
CA MET A 30 -4.87 8.53 -9.83
C MET A 30 -3.66 9.47 -9.84
N PRO A 31 -2.43 8.97 -9.58
CA PRO A 31 -1.21 9.74 -9.82
C PRO A 31 -1.10 10.12 -11.30
N LEU A 32 -0.73 11.36 -11.62
CA LEU A 32 -0.65 11.83 -13.01
C LEU A 32 0.39 11.06 -13.82
N SER A 33 1.50 10.66 -13.18
CA SER A 33 2.55 9.82 -13.77
C SER A 33 1.98 8.51 -14.32
N ALA A 34 1.13 7.83 -13.55
CA ALA A 34 0.45 6.60 -13.94
C ALA A 34 -0.68 6.87 -14.95
N PHE A 35 -1.40 7.98 -14.80
CA PHE A 35 -2.52 8.39 -15.66
C PHE A 35 -2.08 8.53 -17.12
N PHE A 36 -0.96 9.21 -17.38
CA PHE A 36 -0.46 9.43 -18.73
C PHE A 36 0.11 8.18 -19.40
N GLN A 37 0.35 7.11 -18.65
CA GLN A 37 0.82 5.84 -19.19
C GLN A 37 -0.33 4.89 -19.55
N LEU A 38 -1.57 5.21 -19.16
CA LEU A 38 -2.73 4.33 -19.36
C LEU A 38 -2.92 3.96 -20.84
N PRO A 39 -3.37 2.72 -21.12
CA PRO A 39 -3.63 2.27 -22.50
C PRO A 39 -4.72 3.13 -23.15
N ALA A 40 -4.92 3.06 -24.47
CA ALA A 40 -5.96 3.81 -25.18
C ALA A 40 -7.39 3.49 -24.67
N ASP A 41 -8.35 4.37 -24.99
CA ASP A 41 -9.74 4.22 -24.57
C ASP A 41 -10.36 2.91 -25.09
N GLY A 42 -11.28 2.32 -24.31
CA GLY A 42 -11.87 1.01 -24.60
C GLY A 42 -10.95 -0.19 -24.32
N ALA A 43 -9.66 -0.02 -24.04
CA ALA A 43 -8.80 -1.12 -23.63
C ALA A 43 -9.19 -1.65 -22.24
N ALA A 44 -9.12 -2.98 -22.07
CA ALA A 44 -9.30 -3.59 -20.76
C ALA A 44 -8.11 -3.23 -19.85
N LEU A 45 -8.41 -2.81 -18.63
CA LEU A 45 -7.44 -2.37 -17.65
C LEU A 45 -7.80 -2.95 -16.27
N THR A 46 -6.77 -3.31 -15.51
CA THR A 46 -6.92 -3.62 -14.09
C THR A 46 -6.22 -2.53 -13.28
N LEU A 47 -6.93 -1.97 -12.31
CA LEU A 47 -6.39 -0.99 -11.37
C LEU A 47 -6.48 -1.52 -9.96
N HIS A 48 -5.39 -1.39 -9.22
CA HIS A 48 -5.39 -1.59 -7.78
C HIS A 48 -5.99 -0.37 -7.10
N THR A 49 -6.85 -0.57 -6.11
CA THR A 49 -7.63 0.53 -5.54
C THR A 49 -7.45 0.70 -4.03
N HIS A 50 -7.64 1.93 -3.57
CA HIS A 50 -7.82 2.23 -2.17
C HIS A 50 -9.07 3.10 -1.98
N LEU A 51 -10.07 2.54 -1.29
CA LEU A 51 -11.30 3.24 -0.94
C LEU A 51 -11.11 3.98 0.39
N VAL A 52 -11.32 5.28 0.38
CA VAL A 52 -11.42 6.11 1.59
C VAL A 52 -12.89 6.45 1.80
N VAL A 53 -13.41 6.12 2.99
CA VAL A 53 -14.77 6.46 3.42
C VAL A 53 -14.68 7.55 4.46
N ARG A 54 -15.36 8.66 4.21
CA ARG A 54 -15.55 9.79 5.14
C ARG A 54 -17.05 9.94 5.40
N GLU A 55 -17.40 10.84 6.30
CA GLU A 55 -18.80 11.14 6.62
C GLU A 55 -19.56 11.74 5.43
N ASP A 56 -18.88 12.48 4.56
CA ASP A 56 -19.44 13.24 3.45
C ASP A 56 -19.08 12.69 2.06
N ALA A 57 -18.18 11.70 1.97
CA ALA A 57 -17.65 11.24 0.70
C ALA A 57 -17.12 9.80 0.72
N HIS A 58 -17.31 9.12 -0.41
CA HIS A 58 -16.58 7.89 -0.76
C HIS A 58 -15.60 8.23 -1.88
N LEU A 59 -14.30 8.18 -1.58
CA LEU A 59 -13.23 8.50 -2.54
C LEU A 59 -12.51 7.22 -2.93
N LEU A 60 -12.38 6.98 -4.23
CA LEU A 60 -11.66 5.82 -4.76
C LEU A 60 -10.36 6.29 -5.41
N TYR A 61 -9.24 5.78 -4.93
CA TYR A 61 -7.93 6.03 -5.52
C TYR A 61 -7.48 4.83 -6.35
N GLY A 62 -6.98 5.05 -7.55
CA GLY A 62 -6.54 4.03 -8.49
C GLY A 62 -5.04 4.04 -8.75
N PHE A 63 -4.45 2.86 -8.90
CA PHE A 63 -3.02 2.64 -9.13
C PHE A 63 -2.83 1.52 -10.15
N ARG A 64 -1.82 1.64 -11.02
CA ARG A 64 -1.52 0.61 -12.02
C ARG A 64 -0.86 -0.59 -11.36
N GLU A 65 0.01 -0.33 -10.39
CA GLU A 65 0.77 -1.34 -9.70
C GLU A 65 0.37 -1.43 -8.24
N ARG A 66 0.50 -2.64 -7.69
CA ARG A 66 0.25 -2.86 -6.27
C ARG A 66 1.20 -2.04 -5.39
N ALA A 67 2.46 -1.91 -5.80
CA ALA A 67 3.48 -1.19 -5.05
C ALA A 67 3.11 0.29 -4.85
N GLU A 68 2.56 0.94 -5.89
CA GLU A 68 2.06 2.32 -5.84
C GLU A 68 0.93 2.48 -4.82
N ARG A 69 -0.06 1.58 -4.84
CA ARG A 69 -1.15 1.57 -3.86
C ARG A 69 -0.64 1.36 -2.44
N ASP A 70 0.30 0.45 -2.27
CA ASP A 70 0.79 0.08 -0.95
C ASP A 70 1.62 1.22 -0.34
N ILE A 71 2.44 1.93 -1.12
CA ILE A 71 3.12 3.13 -0.65
C ILE A 71 2.14 4.29 -0.41
N PHE A 72 1.12 4.48 -1.25
CA PHE A 72 0.06 5.47 -1.03
C PHE A 72 -0.62 5.28 0.33
N ARG A 73 -0.95 4.03 0.69
CA ARG A 73 -1.54 3.69 1.99
C ARG A 73 -0.63 3.99 3.17
N GLN A 74 0.69 3.95 2.99
CA GLN A 74 1.63 4.36 4.03
C GLN A 74 1.70 5.88 4.14
N LEU A 75 1.72 6.58 3.00
CA LEU A 75 1.72 8.05 2.96
C LEU A 75 0.52 8.64 3.70
N ILE A 76 -0.69 8.16 3.42
CA ILE A 76 -1.91 8.71 4.04
C ILE A 76 -2.08 8.38 5.54
N LYS A 77 -1.25 7.47 6.08
CA LYS A 77 -1.21 7.20 7.53
C LYS A 77 -0.38 8.24 8.27
N VAL A 78 0.53 8.92 7.56
CA VAL A 78 1.32 10.00 8.15
C VAL A 78 0.38 11.16 8.41
N SER A 79 0.41 11.68 9.63
CA SER A 79 -0.42 12.84 10.00
C SER A 79 -0.23 13.96 8.96
N GLY A 80 -1.24 14.80 8.73
CA GLY A 80 -1.19 15.91 7.77
C GLY A 80 -0.97 15.54 6.30
N ILE A 81 -0.97 14.26 5.93
CA ILE A 81 -0.92 13.81 4.53
C ILE A 81 -2.25 13.15 4.17
N GLY A 82 -3.04 13.87 3.39
CA GLY A 82 -4.26 13.35 2.78
C GLY A 82 -4.01 12.73 1.40
N GLY A 83 -5.05 12.14 0.82
CA GLY A 83 -4.99 11.49 -0.50
C GLY A 83 -4.41 12.40 -1.60
N LYS A 84 -4.80 13.67 -1.66
CA LYS A 84 -4.28 14.63 -2.65
C LYS A 84 -2.76 14.81 -2.59
N VAL A 85 -2.19 14.94 -1.38
CA VAL A 85 -0.74 15.09 -1.20
C VAL A 85 -0.03 13.77 -1.52
N ALA A 86 -0.61 12.64 -1.09
CA ALA A 86 -0.05 11.32 -1.40
C ALA A 86 -0.04 11.03 -2.92
N LEU A 87 -1.09 11.42 -3.67
CA LEU A 87 -1.09 11.36 -5.14
C LEU A 87 -0.04 12.29 -5.75
N ALA A 88 0.15 13.50 -5.21
CA ALA A 88 1.19 14.41 -5.66
C ALA A 88 2.59 13.82 -5.48
N CYS A 89 2.85 13.13 -4.35
CA CYS A 89 4.11 12.41 -4.14
C CYS A 89 4.38 11.39 -5.24
N LEU A 90 3.38 10.56 -5.57
CA LEU A 90 3.48 9.52 -6.61
C LEU A 90 3.42 10.06 -8.04
N SER A 91 2.98 11.31 -8.21
CA SER A 91 3.02 12.01 -9.49
C SER A 91 4.39 12.62 -9.76
N GLY A 92 5.11 13.04 -8.71
CA GLY A 92 6.44 13.66 -8.81
C GLY A 92 7.61 12.67 -8.74
N MET A 93 7.42 11.51 -8.12
CA MET A 93 8.43 10.47 -7.97
C MET A 93 7.79 9.09 -8.14
N ASP A 94 8.49 8.18 -8.80
CA ASP A 94 8.11 6.77 -8.76
C ASP A 94 8.33 6.18 -7.35
N VAL A 95 7.85 4.95 -7.15
CA VAL A 95 7.91 4.27 -5.85
C VAL A 95 9.34 4.12 -5.35
N GLU A 96 10.31 3.83 -6.21
CA GLU A 96 11.69 3.60 -5.83
C GLU A 96 12.42 4.91 -5.51
N GLN A 97 12.18 5.96 -6.29
CA GLN A 97 12.67 7.31 -6.03
C GLN A 97 12.15 7.84 -4.69
N LEU A 98 10.87 7.65 -4.41
CA LEU A 98 10.27 8.05 -3.13
C LEU A 98 10.87 7.25 -1.96
N ARG A 99 11.05 5.94 -2.12
CA ARG A 99 11.73 5.09 -1.12
C ARG A 99 13.16 5.55 -0.86
N ALA A 100 13.91 5.87 -1.91
CA ALA A 100 15.27 6.38 -1.80
C ALA A 100 15.29 7.73 -1.06
N ALA A 101 14.43 8.68 -1.44
CA ALA A 101 14.34 9.98 -0.77
C ALA A 101 14.02 9.85 0.74
N LEU A 102 13.13 8.92 1.11
CA LEU A 102 12.80 8.64 2.51
C LEU A 102 13.96 7.97 3.27
N ARG A 103 14.63 7.00 2.64
CA ARG A 103 15.76 6.27 3.25
C ARG A 103 16.97 7.17 3.48
N ASP A 104 17.28 8.01 2.49
CA ASP A 104 18.45 8.88 2.47
C ASP A 104 18.20 10.20 3.25
N GLY A 105 16.96 10.44 3.68
CA GLY A 105 16.57 11.64 4.40
C GLY A 105 16.63 12.90 3.53
N ASP A 106 16.36 12.78 2.22
CA ASP A 106 16.45 13.88 1.27
C ASP A 106 15.24 14.82 1.39
N VAL A 107 15.28 15.70 2.39
CA VAL A 107 14.25 16.71 2.65
C VAL A 107 14.03 17.59 1.42
N ARG A 108 15.10 17.94 0.68
CA ARG A 108 15.00 18.84 -0.48
C ARG A 108 14.12 18.25 -1.56
N ARG A 109 14.35 16.98 -1.93
CA ARG A 109 13.51 16.27 -2.91
C ARG A 109 12.06 16.16 -2.45
N LEU A 110 11.82 15.85 -1.18
CA LEU A 110 10.46 15.74 -0.66
C LEU A 110 9.72 17.10 -0.66
N THR A 111 10.41 18.19 -0.32
CA THR A 111 9.83 19.54 -0.33
C THR A 111 9.57 20.12 -1.73
N ALA A 112 10.13 19.51 -2.78
CA ALA A 112 9.81 19.88 -4.15
C ALA A 112 8.39 19.43 -4.57
N ILE A 113 7.79 18.50 -3.83
CA ILE A 113 6.42 18.02 -4.10
C ILE A 113 5.41 19.09 -3.66
N PRO A 114 4.49 19.53 -4.54
CA PRO A 114 3.44 20.48 -4.18
C PRO A 114 2.62 20.00 -2.98
N GLY A 115 2.53 20.83 -1.94
CA GLY A 115 1.82 20.51 -0.70
C GLY A 115 2.66 19.81 0.39
N VAL A 116 3.94 19.52 0.12
CA VAL A 116 4.87 18.98 1.12
C VAL A 116 5.82 20.09 1.59
N GLY A 117 5.59 20.62 2.80
CA GLY A 117 6.52 21.56 3.45
C GLY A 117 7.65 20.85 4.20
N ALA A 118 8.66 21.61 4.66
CA ALA A 118 9.83 21.07 5.37
C ALA A 118 9.45 20.19 6.58
N ARG A 119 8.53 20.66 7.44
CA ARG A 119 8.04 19.87 8.59
C ARG A 119 7.36 18.57 8.17
N THR A 120 6.58 18.60 7.08
CA THR A 120 5.91 17.41 6.56
C THR A 120 6.92 16.43 5.97
N ALA A 121 7.94 16.92 5.27
CA ALA A 121 9.03 16.12 4.72
C ALA A 121 9.85 15.43 5.83
N GLU A 122 10.22 16.16 6.89
CA GLU A 122 10.89 15.59 8.06
C GLU A 122 10.04 14.50 8.72
N ARG A 123 8.74 14.75 8.91
CA ARG A 123 7.82 13.75 9.48
C ARG A 123 7.68 12.51 8.59
N LEU A 124 7.59 12.70 7.27
CA LEU A 124 7.58 11.60 6.29
C LEU A 124 8.80 10.70 6.46
N ILE A 125 9.99 11.30 6.53
CA ILE A 125 11.24 10.56 6.71
C ILE A 125 11.19 9.76 8.01
N VAL A 126 10.86 10.41 9.14
CA VAL A 126 10.85 9.74 10.45
C VAL A 126 9.84 8.59 10.50
N GLU A 127 8.59 8.82 10.08
CA GLU A 127 7.52 7.82 10.23
C GLU A 127 7.60 6.66 9.23
N LEU A 128 8.20 6.87 8.05
CA LEU A 128 8.22 5.87 6.98
C LEU A 128 9.57 5.17 6.82
N ARG A 129 10.68 5.76 7.24
CA ARG A 129 12.02 5.13 7.12
C ARG A 129 12.07 3.77 7.81
N ASP A 130 11.52 3.67 9.03
CA ASP A 130 11.50 2.42 9.79
C ASP A 130 10.55 1.37 9.17
N LYS A 131 9.42 1.82 8.62
CA LYS A 131 8.43 0.95 7.96
C LYS A 131 8.97 0.39 6.65
N LEU A 132 9.78 1.16 5.92
CA LEU A 132 10.44 0.70 4.69
C LEU A 132 11.62 -0.24 4.97
N ALA A 133 12.35 -0.02 6.07
CA ALA A 133 13.48 -0.89 6.47
C ALA A 133 13.04 -2.29 6.91
N SER A 134 11.86 -2.42 7.52
CA SER A 134 11.34 -3.71 7.99
C SER A 134 10.85 -4.66 6.90
N GLY A 135 10.89 -4.28 5.61
CA GLY A 135 10.38 -5.11 4.50
C GLY A 135 8.88 -5.44 4.60
N SER A 136 8.16 -4.84 5.55
CA SER A 136 6.80 -5.21 5.95
C SER A 136 5.70 -4.67 5.03
N VAL A 137 6.00 -4.53 3.74
CA VAL A 137 5.11 -3.84 2.80
C VAL A 137 4.78 -4.75 1.63
N GLY A 138 3.60 -5.37 1.69
CA GLY A 138 2.84 -5.66 0.47
C GLY A 138 3.47 -6.67 -0.48
N ALA A 139 4.36 -7.56 -0.01
CA ALA A 139 4.67 -8.75 -0.76
C ALA A 139 3.36 -9.50 -1.03
N THR A 140 3.03 -9.70 -2.30
CA THR A 140 2.35 -10.93 -2.70
C THR A 140 3.31 -12.01 -2.25
N PRO A 141 2.88 -13.08 -1.56
CA PRO A 141 3.81 -14.10 -1.08
C PRO A 141 4.62 -14.58 -2.28
N VAL A 142 5.86 -14.10 -2.38
CA VAL A 142 6.83 -14.56 -3.37
C VAL A 142 7.34 -15.83 -2.75
N ALA A 143 6.58 -16.94 -2.87
CA ALA A 143 6.89 -18.24 -2.27
C ALA A 143 7.77 -18.08 -1.01
N GLY A 144 7.25 -17.31 -0.05
CA GLY A 144 8.04 -16.84 1.08
C GLY A 144 8.25 -18.01 2.02
N ASP A 145 9.28 -17.93 2.85
CA ASP A 145 9.42 -18.82 4.01
C ASP A 145 8.05 -18.93 4.71
N PRO A 146 7.43 -20.12 4.75
CA PRO A 146 6.11 -20.32 5.34
C PRO A 146 6.01 -19.79 6.77
N ARG A 147 7.16 -19.75 7.47
CA ARG A 147 7.27 -19.18 8.82
C ARG A 147 7.10 -17.67 8.83
N GLN A 148 7.67 -16.93 7.88
CA GLN A 148 7.49 -15.47 7.81
C GLN A 148 6.05 -15.09 7.51
N GLU A 149 5.37 -15.85 6.63
CA GLU A 149 3.96 -15.64 6.34
C GLU A 149 3.08 -15.92 7.57
N ALA A 150 3.38 -16.98 8.31
CA ALA A 150 2.71 -17.28 9.57
C ALA A 150 2.94 -16.20 10.63
N ILE A 151 4.14 -15.64 10.75
CA ILE A 151 4.43 -14.51 11.66
C ILE A 151 3.57 -13.29 11.29
N ALA A 152 3.53 -12.92 10.00
CA ALA A 152 2.74 -11.78 9.53
C ALA A 152 1.23 -11.98 9.77
N ALA A 153 0.74 -13.21 9.60
CA ALA A 153 -0.63 -13.58 9.90
C ALA A 153 -0.95 -13.45 11.40
N LEU A 154 -0.09 -13.96 12.29
CA LEU A 154 -0.26 -13.82 13.74
C LEU A 154 -0.20 -12.36 14.20
N GLN A 155 0.66 -11.53 13.60
CA GLN A 155 0.68 -10.10 13.87
C GLN A 155 -0.63 -9.41 13.47
N SER A 156 -1.23 -9.84 12.35
CA SER A 156 -2.53 -9.33 11.90
C SER A 156 -3.68 -9.71 12.85
N LEU A 157 -3.51 -10.77 13.65
CA LEU A 157 -4.42 -11.17 14.73
C LEU A 157 -4.17 -10.43 16.05
N GLY A 158 -3.16 -9.53 16.09
CA GLY A 158 -2.87 -8.66 17.25
C GLY A 158 -1.71 -9.11 18.13
N TYR A 159 -1.00 -10.19 17.78
CA TYR A 159 0.17 -10.63 18.53
C TYR A 159 1.42 -9.81 18.20
N LYS A 160 2.31 -9.61 19.19
CA LYS A 160 3.59 -8.94 18.93
C LYS A 160 4.50 -9.81 18.06
N ALA A 161 5.37 -9.17 17.29
CA ALA A 161 6.34 -9.83 16.41
C ALA A 161 7.21 -10.87 17.14
N THR A 162 7.65 -10.52 18.35
CA THR A 162 8.48 -11.36 19.21
C THR A 162 7.74 -12.62 19.65
N ASP A 163 6.48 -12.44 20.05
CA ASP A 163 5.66 -13.50 20.62
C ASP A 163 5.23 -14.47 19.51
N ALA A 164 4.86 -13.93 18.34
CA ALA A 164 4.58 -14.71 17.14
C ALA A 164 5.81 -15.52 16.69
N SER A 165 7.01 -14.93 16.71
CA SER A 165 8.24 -15.63 16.32
C SER A 165 8.59 -16.74 17.32
N GLN A 166 8.45 -16.48 18.63
CA GLN A 166 8.70 -17.48 19.67
C GLN A 166 7.71 -18.65 19.60
N ALA A 167 6.42 -18.36 19.38
CA ALA A 167 5.38 -19.38 19.27
C ALA A 167 5.61 -20.35 18.10
N LEU A 168 6.32 -19.90 17.06
CA LEU A 168 6.64 -20.69 15.86
C LEU A 168 8.05 -21.31 15.90
N ALA A 169 8.92 -20.90 16.81
CA ALA A 169 10.35 -21.28 16.83
C ALA A 169 10.58 -22.80 16.97
N GLY A 170 9.74 -23.48 17.72
CA GLY A 170 9.81 -24.94 17.95
C GLY A 170 9.02 -25.80 16.97
N LEU A 171 8.40 -25.21 15.95
CA LEU A 171 7.58 -25.94 14.97
C LEU A 171 8.42 -26.41 13.78
N ASP A 172 7.98 -27.51 13.17
CA ASP A 172 8.63 -28.11 12.00
C ASP A 172 8.63 -27.12 10.81
N PRO A 173 9.80 -26.80 10.21
CA PRO A 173 9.92 -25.93 9.05
C PRO A 173 9.17 -26.42 7.80
N GLY A 174 8.86 -27.72 7.71
CA GLY A 174 8.13 -28.31 6.59
C GLY A 174 6.61 -28.11 6.62
N LEU A 175 6.07 -27.50 7.68
CA LEU A 175 4.63 -27.27 7.82
C LEU A 175 4.11 -26.20 6.86
N SER A 176 2.87 -26.37 6.41
CA SER A 176 2.18 -25.34 5.64
C SER A 176 1.91 -24.10 6.50
N VAL A 177 1.74 -22.94 5.86
CA VAL A 177 1.45 -21.67 6.53
C VAL A 177 0.23 -21.79 7.46
N GLU A 178 -0.85 -22.43 7.00
CA GLU A 178 -2.06 -22.65 7.79
C GLU A 178 -1.79 -23.49 9.05
N GLU A 179 -0.94 -24.50 8.93
CA GLU A 179 -0.61 -25.42 10.01
C GLU A 179 0.30 -24.74 11.05
N LEU A 180 1.26 -23.93 10.58
CA LEU A 180 2.07 -23.06 11.43
C LEU A 180 1.21 -22.06 12.22
N ILE A 181 0.25 -21.39 11.56
CA ILE A 181 -0.67 -20.46 12.23
C ILE A 181 -1.50 -21.18 13.29
N ARG A 182 -2.07 -22.34 12.95
CA ARG A 182 -2.91 -23.12 13.87
C ARG A 182 -2.15 -23.59 15.10
N GLN A 183 -0.92 -24.07 14.94
CA GLN A 183 -0.08 -24.50 16.06
C GLN A 183 0.46 -23.32 16.86
N GLY A 184 0.89 -22.24 16.20
CA GLY A 184 1.33 -21.01 16.86
C GLY A 184 0.24 -20.41 17.76
N LEU A 185 -1.02 -20.37 17.29
CA LEU A 185 -2.16 -19.93 18.09
C LEU A 185 -2.41 -20.82 19.32
N LYS A 186 -2.22 -22.14 19.20
CA LYS A 186 -2.32 -23.05 20.36
C LYS A 186 -1.23 -22.78 21.40
N THR A 187 -0.02 -22.47 20.97
CA THR A 187 1.09 -22.11 21.86
C THR A 187 0.80 -20.79 22.57
N LEU A 188 0.30 -19.80 21.84
CA LEU A 188 -0.04 -18.46 22.37
C LEU A 188 -1.25 -18.49 23.31
N ALA A 189 -2.25 -19.36 23.07
CA ALA A 189 -3.43 -19.48 23.92
C ALA A 189 -3.17 -20.23 25.25
N ARG A 190 -2.00 -20.85 25.41
CA ARG A 190 -1.60 -21.56 26.65
C ARG A 190 -0.83 -20.66 27.63
N HIS A 191 -0.53 -19.42 27.24
CA HIS A 191 0.10 -18.38 28.06
C HIS A 191 -0.84 -17.19 28.23
#